data_AF-M4XE49-F1
#
_entry.id   AF-M4XE49-F1
#
_cell.length_a   1.000
_cell.length_b   1.000
_cell.length_c   1.000
_cell.angle_alpha   90.00
_cell.angle_beta   90.00
_cell.angle_gamma   90.00
#
_symmetry.space_group_name_H-M   'P 1'
#
loop_
_entity.id
_entity.type
_entity.pdbx_description
1 polymer ?
#
loop_
_entity_poly.entity_id
_entity_poly.type
_entity_poly.pdbx_seq_one_letter_code
_entity_poly.pdbx_strand_id
1 'polypeptide(L)'
;MTGEEFERLEQAAAFAMSWRANGLYYGIPREIDDWLAAGHDVLVNGSRKYLPRARELYPQLLAVLLRVSPDVLRARLLARGRESLPQVEARLARNAHFADGLPGPLVELDNSLSLDTTVRDLLEVLDGPTAEAV
;
A
#
# COMPACT_ATOMS: atom_id res chain seq x y z
N MET A 1 2.47 9.82 18.21
CA MET A 1 3.68 9.11 18.68
C MET A 1 4.88 9.98 18.34
N THR A 2 5.75 10.26 19.30
CA THR A 2 7.00 10.98 19.07
C THR A 2 8.03 10.03 18.43
N GLY A 3 9.11 10.58 17.87
CA GLY A 3 10.21 9.75 17.33
C GLY A 3 10.81 8.84 18.40
N GLU A 4 11.06 9.38 19.59
CA GLU A 4 11.58 8.62 20.74
C GLU A 4 10.67 7.46 21.14
N GLU A 5 9.35 7.68 21.17
CA GLU A 5 8.39 6.62 21.50
C GLU A 5 8.34 5.54 20.41
N PHE A 6 8.47 5.92 19.13
CA PHE A 6 8.56 4.97 18.04
C PHE A 6 9.81 4.10 18.14
N GLU A 7 10.96 4.71 18.42
CA GLU A 7 12.23 4.00 18.58
C GLU A 7 12.20 3.04 19.76
N ARG A 8 11.58 3.43 20.88
CA ARG A 8 11.35 2.56 22.03
C ARG A 8 10.51 1.33 21.66
N LEU A 9 9.42 1.53 20.91
CA LEU A 9 8.56 0.45 20.44
C LEU A 9 9.26 -0.46 19.43
N GLU A 10 10.07 0.11 18.55
CA GLU A 10 10.88 -0.66 17.59
C GLU A 10 11.94 -1.51 18.30
N GLN A 11 12.64 -0.96 19.30
CA GLN A 11 13.61 -1.71 20.13
C GLN A 11 12.94 -2.82 20.93
N ALA A 12 11.68 -2.61 21.34
CA ALA A 12 10.86 -3.63 21.99
C ALA A 12 10.23 -4.64 21.00
N ALA A 13 10.57 -4.58 19.71
CA ALA A 13 10.02 -5.44 18.65
C ALA A 13 8.47 -5.44 18.60
N ALA A 14 7.87 -4.28 18.86
CA ALA A 14 6.41 -4.10 18.84
C ALA A 14 5.82 -4.04 17.42
N PHE A 15 6.66 -3.89 16.40
CA PHE A 15 6.25 -3.82 14.99
C PHE A 15 6.70 -5.06 14.22
N ALA A 16 5.78 -5.60 13.43
CA ALA A 16 6.05 -6.58 12.38
C ALA A 16 6.83 -5.93 11.22
N MET A 17 6.45 -4.71 10.87
CA MET A 17 7.13 -3.88 9.86
C MET A 17 7.25 -2.45 10.35
N SER A 18 8.42 -1.85 10.15
CA SER A 18 8.67 -0.46 10.50
C SER A 18 9.53 0.22 9.44
N TRP A 19 9.21 1.46 9.08
CA TRP A 19 10.02 2.28 8.17
C TRP A 19 9.85 3.78 8.43
N ARG A 20 10.75 4.56 7.84
CA ARG A 20 10.68 6.03 7.84
C ARG A 20 10.51 6.53 6.41
N ALA A 21 9.62 7.49 6.20
CA ALA A 21 9.43 8.14 4.90
C ALA A 21 8.83 9.54 5.04
N ASN A 22 9.31 10.50 4.23
CA ASN A 22 8.80 11.88 4.22
C ASN A 22 8.78 12.55 5.60
N GLY A 23 9.80 12.28 6.44
CA GLY A 23 9.88 12.82 7.81
C GLY A 23 8.90 12.18 8.81
N LEU A 24 8.23 11.10 8.44
CA LEU A 24 7.28 10.37 9.27
C LEU A 24 7.78 8.96 9.59
N TYR A 25 7.28 8.42 10.71
CA TYR A 25 7.54 7.06 11.20
C TYR A 25 6.30 6.21 10.97
N TYR A 26 6.46 5.03 10.37
CA TYR A 26 5.39 4.08 10.06
C TYR A 26 5.70 2.75 10.73
N GLY A 27 4.73 2.20 11.45
CA GLY A 27 4.83 0.90 12.09
C GLY A 27 3.54 0.12 11.88
N ILE A 28 3.68 -1.12 11.41
CA ILE A 28 2.61 -2.12 11.40
C ILE A 28 2.81 -2.98 12.65
N PRO A 29 1.86 -3.00 13.60
CA PRO A 29 1.99 -3.74 14.84
C PRO A 29 2.25 -5.23 14.61
N ARG A 30 3.00 -5.86 15.51
CA ARG A 30 3.28 -7.30 15.45
C ARG A 30 2.04 -8.18 15.51
N GLU A 31 0.93 -7.67 16.04
CA GLU A 31 -0.35 -8.38 16.14
C GLU A 31 -0.84 -8.93 14.78
N ILE A 32 -0.41 -8.36 13.65
CA ILE A 32 -0.73 -8.93 12.33
C ILE A 32 -0.19 -10.35 12.16
N ASP A 33 0.91 -10.71 12.83
CA ASP A 33 1.49 -12.05 12.77
C ASP A 33 0.55 -13.05 13.46
N ASP A 34 -0.09 -12.64 14.57
CA ASP A 34 -1.06 -13.45 15.29
C ASP A 34 -2.35 -13.64 14.45
N TRP A 35 -2.81 -12.58 13.77
CA TRP A 35 -3.96 -12.67 12.86
C TRP A 35 -3.68 -13.58 11.66
N LEU A 36 -2.50 -13.47 11.05
CA LEU A 36 -2.07 -14.35 9.97
C LEU A 36 -1.96 -15.81 10.45
N ALA A 37 -1.41 -16.04 11.64
CA ALA A 37 -1.34 -17.38 12.24
C ALA A 37 -2.72 -17.98 12.55
N ALA A 38 -3.71 -17.13 12.83
CA ALA A 38 -5.11 -17.53 12.99
C ALA A 38 -5.86 -17.76 11.66
N GLY A 39 -5.21 -17.55 10.52
CA GLY A 39 -5.80 -17.73 9.19
C GLY A 39 -6.62 -16.54 8.69
N HIS A 40 -6.42 -15.35 9.26
CA HIS A 40 -7.05 -14.12 8.77
C HIS A 40 -6.19 -13.46 7.69
N ASP A 41 -6.85 -12.82 6.73
CA ASP A 41 -6.20 -11.91 5.79
C ASP A 41 -5.95 -10.54 6.43
N VAL A 42 -4.77 -9.97 6.20
CA VAL A 42 -4.37 -8.65 6.71
C VAL A 42 -4.08 -7.72 5.53
N LEU A 43 -4.92 -6.68 5.38
CA LEU A 43 -4.71 -5.62 4.40
C LEU A 43 -3.94 -4.45 5.01
N VAL A 44 -2.78 -4.12 4.44
CA VAL A 44 -1.95 -3.00 4.89
C VAL A 44 -1.75 -1.96 3.78
N ASN A 45 -1.85 -0.68 4.12
CA ASN A 45 -1.41 0.38 3.22
C ASN A 45 0.13 0.53 3.31
N GLY A 46 0.82 -0.08 2.34
CA GLY A 46 2.27 -0.18 2.33
C GLY A 46 3.01 0.96 1.63
N SER A 47 4.33 0.95 1.76
CA SER A 47 5.24 1.80 1.01
C SER A 47 5.92 1.01 -0.11
N ARG A 48 5.84 1.53 -1.33
CA ARG A 48 6.56 0.99 -2.50
C ARG A 48 8.05 0.79 -2.26
N LYS A 49 8.71 1.73 -1.57
CA LYS A 49 10.14 1.61 -1.22
C LYS A 49 10.42 0.50 -0.20
N TYR A 50 9.43 0.13 0.60
CA TYR A 50 9.54 -0.91 1.62
C TYR A 50 9.08 -2.29 1.13
N LEU A 51 8.40 -2.35 -0.02
CA LEU A 51 7.90 -3.59 -0.61
C LEU A 51 8.96 -4.72 -0.71
N PRO A 52 10.23 -4.46 -1.10
CA PRO A 52 11.24 -5.53 -1.11
C PRO A 52 11.40 -6.19 0.27
N ARG A 53 11.52 -5.38 1.33
CA ARG A 53 11.64 -5.87 2.70
C ARG A 53 10.37 -6.56 3.18
N ALA A 54 9.20 -6.02 2.84
CA ALA A 54 7.93 -6.63 3.18
C ALA A 54 7.79 -8.04 2.59
N ARG A 55 8.28 -8.28 1.37
CA ARG A 55 8.31 -9.61 0.74
C ARG A 55 9.26 -10.59 1.42
N GLU A 56 10.39 -10.11 1.93
CA GLU A 56 11.31 -10.96 2.71
C GLU A 56 10.65 -11.42 4.02
N LEU A 57 9.90 -10.52 4.68
CA LEU A 57 9.20 -10.81 5.93
C LEU A 57 7.95 -11.67 5.71
N TYR A 58 7.22 -11.43 4.61
CA TYR A 58 5.98 -12.11 4.26
C TYR A 58 6.06 -12.65 2.82
N PRO A 59 6.60 -13.86 2.61
CA PRO A 59 6.74 -14.43 1.26
C PRO A 59 5.42 -14.65 0.52
N GLN A 60 4.32 -14.85 1.26
CA GLN A 60 2.97 -15.01 0.72
C GLN A 60 2.27 -13.66 0.43
N LEU A 61 2.95 -12.53 0.61
CA LEU A 61 2.39 -11.20 0.41
C LEU A 61 1.91 -11.01 -1.04
N LEU A 62 0.63 -10.65 -1.16
CA LEU A 62 0.01 -10.16 -2.38
C LEU A 62 0.19 -8.65 -2.48
N ALA A 63 0.96 -8.19 -3.47
CA ALA A 63 1.21 -6.77 -3.68
C ALA A 63 0.16 -6.19 -4.64
N VAL A 64 -0.75 -5.36 -4.12
CA VAL A 64 -1.76 -4.65 -4.91
C VAL A 64 -1.31 -3.23 -5.21
N LEU A 65 -1.20 -2.88 -6.49
CA LEU A 65 -0.84 -1.56 -6.98
C LEU A 65 -2.07 -0.83 -7.54
N LEU A 66 -2.54 0.19 -6.82
CA LEU A 66 -3.62 1.04 -7.33
C LEU A 66 -3.08 2.03 -8.36
N ARG A 67 -3.59 1.98 -9.59
CA ARG A 67 -3.34 2.96 -10.65
C ARG A 67 -4.51 3.91 -10.77
N VAL A 68 -4.24 5.11 -11.28
CA VAL A 68 -5.27 6.10 -11.56
C VAL A 68 -4.85 6.85 -12.81
N SER A 69 -5.79 7.09 -13.72
CA SER A 69 -5.52 7.84 -14.94
C SER A 69 -5.09 9.27 -14.59
N PRO A 70 -4.18 9.88 -15.38
CA PRO A 70 -3.71 11.23 -15.11
C PRO A 70 -4.83 12.26 -14.99
N ASP A 71 -5.87 12.14 -15.83
CA ASP A 71 -7.00 13.07 -15.86
C ASP A 71 -7.86 12.96 -14.59
N VAL A 72 -8.18 11.73 -14.15
CA VAL A 72 -8.92 11.50 -12.91
C VAL A 72 -8.11 11.94 -11.70
N LEU A 73 -6.81 11.64 -11.68
CA LEU A 73 -5.93 12.10 -10.60
C LEU A 73 -5.91 13.62 -10.53
N ARG A 74 -5.74 14.32 -11.66
CA ARG A 74 -5.75 15.78 -11.73
C ARG A 74 -7.06 16.35 -11.19
N ALA A 75 -8.20 15.84 -11.65
CA ALA A 75 -9.52 16.28 -11.19
C ALA A 75 -9.68 16.13 -9.68
N ARG A 76 -9.28 14.97 -9.12
CA ARG A 76 -9.32 14.70 -7.66
C ARG A 76 -8.39 15.63 -6.87
N LEU A 77 -7.19 15.91 -7.40
CA LEU A 77 -6.22 16.82 -6.78
C LEU A 77 -6.74 18.27 -6.73
N LEU A 78 -7.38 18.73 -7.80
CA LEU A 78 -7.98 20.07 -7.84
C LEU A 78 -9.19 20.16 -6.90
N ALA A 79 -10.07 19.16 -6.90
CA ALA A 79 -11.27 19.14 -6.09
C ALA A 79 -11.00 19.20 -4.57
N ARG A 80 -9.90 18.59 -4.09
CA ARG A 80 -9.55 18.62 -2.66
C ARG A 80 -8.95 19.96 -2.20
N GLY A 81 -8.44 20.78 -3.11
CA GLY A 81 -7.95 22.14 -2.82
C GLY A 81 -6.75 22.25 -1.86
N ARG A 82 -5.96 21.18 -1.68
CA ARG A 82 -4.81 21.15 -0.74
C ARG A 82 -3.48 21.52 -1.37
N GLU A 83 -3.43 21.64 -2.70
CA GLU A 83 -2.22 21.90 -3.48
C GLU A 83 -2.40 23.06 -4.44
N SER A 84 -1.31 23.78 -4.72
CA SER A 84 -1.24 24.71 -5.85
C SER A 84 -1.12 23.97 -7.20
N LEU A 85 -1.43 24.64 -8.30
CA LEU A 85 -1.30 24.06 -9.65
C LEU A 85 0.11 23.47 -9.91
N PRO A 86 1.23 24.15 -9.59
CA PRO A 86 2.57 23.55 -9.74
C PRO A 86 2.77 22.27 -8.91
N GLN A 87 2.18 22.20 -7.71
CA GLN A 87 2.26 21.01 -6.86
C GLN A 87 1.44 19.85 -7.43
N VAL A 88 0.29 20.14 -8.07
CA VAL A 88 -0.52 19.15 -8.81
C VAL A 88 0.28 18.57 -9.97
N GLU A 89 0.88 19.40 -10.82
CA GLU A 89 1.69 18.93 -11.95
C GLU A 89 2.89 18.09 -11.48
N ALA A 90 3.57 18.52 -10.43
CA ALA A 90 4.67 17.74 -9.85
C ALA A 90 4.19 16.39 -9.31
N ARG A 91 2.97 16.31 -8.76
CA ARG A 91 2.38 15.05 -8.28
C ARG A 91 2.03 14.12 -9.44
N LEU A 92 1.48 14.66 -10.54
CA LEU A 92 1.18 13.90 -11.76
C LEU A 92 2.45 13.30 -12.36
N ALA A 93 3.51 14.10 -12.52
CA ALA A 93 4.80 13.64 -13.03
C ALA A 93 5.40 12.51 -12.15
N ARG A 94 5.34 12.66 -10.81
CA ARG A 94 5.79 11.58 -9.90
C ARG A 94 4.90 10.34 -9.96
N ASN A 95 3.61 10.47 -10.27
CA ASN A 95 2.70 9.34 -10.40
C ASN A 95 3.01 8.52 -11.67
N ALA A 96 3.41 9.15 -12.78
CA ALA A 96 3.73 8.45 -14.03
C ALA A 96 4.81 7.35 -13.87
N HIS A 97 5.78 7.59 -12.98
CA HIS A 97 6.93 6.70 -12.75
C HIS A 97 6.82 5.90 -11.45
N PHE A 98 5.65 5.90 -10.82
CA PHE A 98 5.52 5.39 -9.45
C PHE A 98 5.67 3.87 -9.36
N ALA A 99 5.42 3.14 -10.44
CA ALA A 99 5.54 1.70 -10.52
C ALA A 99 6.94 1.22 -10.96
N ASP A 100 7.78 2.15 -11.44
CA ASP A 100 9.07 1.82 -12.06
C ASP A 100 10.00 1.14 -11.04
N GLY A 101 10.52 -0.03 -11.40
CA GLY A 101 11.51 -0.76 -10.61
C GLY A 101 10.96 -1.49 -9.37
N LEU A 102 9.64 -1.67 -9.25
CA LEU A 102 9.08 -2.49 -8.18
C LEU A 102 9.34 -3.99 -8.41
N PRO A 103 9.74 -4.76 -7.38
CA PRO A 103 10.09 -6.16 -7.53
C PRO A 103 8.88 -7.10 -7.44
N GLY A 104 8.99 -8.23 -8.15
CA GLY A 104 8.06 -9.34 -8.05
C GLY A 104 6.72 -9.10 -8.75
N PRO A 105 5.77 -10.05 -8.63
CA PRO A 105 4.45 -9.92 -9.24
C PRO A 105 3.65 -8.80 -8.57
N LEU A 106 2.95 -8.01 -9.36
CA LEU A 106 2.04 -6.97 -8.88
C LEU A 106 0.65 -7.24 -9.45
N VAL A 107 -0.38 -7.16 -8.61
CA VAL A 107 -1.75 -7.05 -9.08
C VAL A 107 -2.05 -5.58 -9.25
N GLU A 108 -2.31 -5.14 -10.48
CA GLU A 108 -2.71 -3.76 -10.74
C GLU A 108 -4.23 -3.63 -10.73
N LEU A 109 -4.74 -2.66 -9.98
CA LEU A 109 -6.17 -2.31 -9.99
C LEU A 109 -6.35 -0.87 -10.46
N ASP A 110 -7.33 -0.65 -11.33
CA ASP A 110 -7.69 0.69 -11.79
C ASP A 110 -8.62 1.37 -10.78
N ASN A 111 -8.11 2.44 -10.16
CA ASN A 111 -8.83 3.32 -9.25
C ASN A 111 -9.29 4.61 -9.94
N SER A 112 -9.44 4.59 -11.27
CA SER A 112 -10.02 5.69 -12.07
C SER A 112 -11.55 5.69 -12.04
N LEU A 113 -12.15 4.53 -11.80
CA LEU A 113 -13.60 4.34 -11.73
C LEU A 113 -14.15 4.72 -10.33
N SER A 114 -15.39 4.33 -10.03
CA SER A 114 -15.97 4.50 -8.70
C SER A 114 -15.28 3.60 -7.68
N LEU A 115 -15.38 4.00 -6.40
CA LEU A 115 -14.88 3.21 -5.29
C LEU A 115 -15.46 1.79 -5.30
N ASP A 116 -16.76 1.66 -5.56
CA ASP A 116 -17.46 0.37 -5.59
C ASP A 116 -16.88 -0.59 -6.64
N THR A 117 -16.50 -0.08 -7.82
CA THR A 117 -15.86 -0.92 -8.84
C THR A 117 -14.49 -1.38 -8.39
N THR A 118 -13.63 -0.47 -7.93
CA THR A 118 -12.28 -0.84 -7.49
C THR A 118 -12.30 -1.79 -6.27
N VAL A 119 -13.27 -1.63 -5.37
CA VAL A 119 -13.47 -2.57 -4.24
C VAL A 119 -13.92 -3.93 -4.74
N ARG A 120 -14.84 -4.00 -5.71
CA ARG A 120 -15.24 -5.27 -6.32
C ARG A 120 -14.05 -5.97 -6.96
N ASP A 121 -13.29 -5.27 -7.79
CA ASP A 121 -12.13 -5.84 -8.48
C ASP A 121 -11.07 -6.33 -7.46
N LEU A 122 -10.90 -5.63 -6.33
CA LEU A 122 -10.05 -6.08 -5.24
C LEU A 122 -10.57 -7.38 -4.61
N LEU A 123 -11.87 -7.49 -4.32
CA LEU A 123 -12.45 -8.69 -3.73
C LEU A 123 -12.32 -9.89 -4.66
N GLU A 124 -12.55 -9.72 -5.97
CA GLU A 124 -12.36 -10.78 -6.97
C GLU A 124 -10.91 -11.30 -7.00
N VAL A 125 -9.93 -10.40 -6.82
CA VAL A 125 -8.52 -10.78 -6.69
C VAL A 125 -8.25 -11.57 -5.41
N LEU A 126 -8.84 -11.17 -4.29
CA LEU A 126 -8.63 -11.81 -2.99
C LEU A 126 -9.30 -13.19 -2.92
N ASP A 127 -10.46 -13.34 -3.55
CA ASP A 127 -11.20 -14.60 -3.57
C ASP A 127 -10.51 -15.66 -4.47
N GLY A 128 -9.78 -15.23 -5.51
CA GLY A 128 -9.09 -16.10 -6.47
C GLY A 128 -10.01 -17.12 -7.16
N PRO A 129 -9.53 -17.91 -8.14
CA PRO A 129 -10.24 -19.14 -8.47
C PRO A 129 -10.15 -20.04 -7.25
N THR A 130 -11.29 -20.41 -6.65
CA THR A 130 -11.35 -21.48 -5.65
C THR A 130 -10.44 -22.60 -6.12
N ALA A 131 -9.43 -22.93 -5.32
CA ALA A 131 -8.69 -24.16 -5.50
C ALA A 131 -9.72 -25.30 -5.37
N GLU A 132 -10.23 -25.78 -6.51
CA GLU A 132 -10.95 -27.04 -6.54
C GLU A 132 -9.99 -28.09 -6.01
N ALA A 133 -10.41 -28.73 -4.93
CA ALA A 133 -9.80 -29.93 -4.42
C ALA A 133 -9.71 -30.97 -5.55
N VAL A 134 -8.49 -31.42 -5.83
CA VAL A 134 -8.20 -32.70 -6.48
C VAL A 134 -7.24 -33.47 -5.60
#